data_AF-A0AB35J278-F1
#
_entry.id   AF-A0AB35J278-F1
#
_cell.length_a   1.000
_cell.length_b   1.000
_cell.length_c   1.000
_cell.angle_alpha   90.00
_cell.angle_beta   90.00
_cell.angle_gamma   90.00
#
_symmetry.space_group_name_H-M   'P 1'
#
loop_
_entity.id
_entity.type
_entity.pdbx_description
1 polymer ?
#
loop_
_entity_poly.entity_id
_entity_poly.type
_entity_poly.pdbx_seq_one_letter_code
_entity_poly.pdbx_strand_id
1 'polypeptide(L)'
;MNVFEAVKQTVTTRQAAELYGIRVNRHGMAVCPFHNDRNPSMKIDKRFHCFACQADGDAVDFVSRLFGLPSKGAATKLADDFGICYDIRQKPSVRPKIREPTPEQKYQQKENHCYKVLTDYFHLLREWKQQYAPKQPEEEWHPLFVEALQRESYIEYLLDILLYGTPEEKKALVAEQRKEVMKLEQRIAEHRGGSPKQFGAEPER
;
A
#
# COMPACT_ATOMS: atom_id res chain seq x y z
N MET A 1 29.25 -0.56 3.94
CA MET A 1 29.06 -0.06 5.31
C MET A 1 27.58 0.17 5.53
N ASN A 2 26.97 -0.52 6.49
CA ASN A 2 25.55 -0.34 6.79
C ASN A 2 25.32 0.93 7.63
N VAL A 3 24.07 1.39 7.73
CA VAL A 3 23.72 2.66 8.43
C VAL A 3 24.15 2.66 9.91
N PHE A 4 24.07 1.52 10.60
CA PHE A 4 24.43 1.44 12.01
C PHE A 4 25.95 1.54 12.19
N GLU A 5 26.74 0.86 11.36
CA GLU A 5 28.19 0.96 11.36
C GLU A 5 28.65 2.38 11.03
N ALA A 6 28.06 2.98 9.99
CA ALA A 6 28.37 4.34 9.56
C ALA A 6 28.15 5.36 10.68
N VAL A 7 26.99 5.29 11.32
CA VAL A 7 26.63 6.18 12.43
C VAL A 7 27.50 5.94 13.65
N LYS A 8 27.70 4.68 14.07
CA LYS A 8 28.50 4.38 15.28
C LYS A 8 29.97 4.73 15.14
N GLN A 9 30.52 4.72 13.94
CA GLN A 9 31.91 5.11 13.68
C GLN A 9 32.09 6.63 13.61
N THR A 10 31.03 7.36 13.25
CA THR A 10 31.12 8.79 12.92
C THR A 10 30.52 9.70 13.98
N VAL A 11 29.50 9.23 14.72
CA VAL A 11 28.70 10.04 15.65
C VAL A 11 28.78 9.48 17.06
N THR A 12 29.22 10.34 17.97
CA THR A 12 29.15 10.10 19.41
C THR A 12 27.80 10.53 19.97
N THR A 13 27.38 9.94 21.10
CA THR A 13 26.14 10.39 21.76
C THR A 13 26.21 11.86 22.16
N ARG A 14 27.39 12.38 22.52
CA ARG A 14 27.58 13.79 22.82
C ARG A 14 27.23 14.70 21.63
N GLN A 15 27.72 14.38 20.44
CA GLN A 15 27.41 15.16 19.24
C GLN A 15 25.91 15.14 18.93
N ALA A 16 25.27 13.97 19.04
CA ALA A 16 23.83 13.85 18.88
C ALA A 16 23.07 14.70 19.93
N ALA A 17 23.45 14.62 21.20
CA ALA A 17 22.84 15.39 22.28
C ALA A 17 22.94 16.90 22.04
N GLU A 18 24.13 17.39 21.70
CA GLU A 18 24.37 18.81 21.43
C GLU A 18 23.57 19.30 20.20
N LEU A 19 23.51 18.51 19.12
CA LEU A 19 22.71 18.82 17.94
C LEU A 19 21.22 18.97 18.26
N TYR A 20 20.68 18.10 19.12
CA TYR A 20 19.27 18.13 19.52
C TYR A 20 19.00 19.07 20.71
N GLY A 21 19.92 19.98 21.03
CA GLY A 21 19.71 21.06 22.00
C GLY A 21 19.97 20.69 23.46
N ILE A 22 20.57 19.53 23.73
CA ILE A 22 20.93 19.10 25.09
C ILE A 22 22.31 19.62 25.44
N ARG A 23 22.37 20.48 26.46
CA ARG A 23 23.63 21.09 26.92
C ARG A 23 24.45 20.08 27.73
N VAL A 24 25.58 19.67 27.17
CA VAL A 24 26.56 18.79 27.83
C VAL A 24 27.71 19.63 28.38
N ASN A 25 28.00 19.51 29.68
CA ASN A 25 29.06 20.28 30.29
C ASN A 25 30.47 19.74 29.95
N ARG A 26 31.52 20.43 30.41
CA ARG A 26 32.92 20.02 30.19
C ARG A 26 33.28 18.64 30.76
N HIS A 27 32.56 18.20 31.79
CA HIS A 27 32.73 16.89 32.42
C HIS A 27 31.88 15.80 31.73
N GLY A 28 31.19 16.12 30.64
CA GLY A 28 30.32 15.17 29.93
C GLY A 28 29.02 14.87 30.67
N MET A 29 28.56 15.75 31.56
CA MET A 29 27.28 15.58 32.27
C MET A 29 26.20 16.47 31.66
N ALA A 30 24.98 15.96 31.60
CA ALA A 30 23.78 16.65 31.15
C ALA A 30 22.57 16.30 32.02
N VAL A 31 21.55 17.16 32.00
CA VAL A 31 20.22 16.84 32.53
C VAL A 31 19.61 15.76 31.63
N CYS A 32 19.14 14.67 32.23
CA CYS A 32 18.58 13.56 31.47
C CYS A 32 17.25 13.95 30.80
N PRO A 33 17.11 13.83 29.47
CA PRO A 33 15.84 14.11 28.79
C PRO A 33 14.79 13.00 28.96
N PHE A 34 15.15 11.84 29.50
CA PHE A 34 14.28 10.66 29.57
C PHE A 34 13.48 10.54 30.86
N HIS A 35 13.65 11.46 31.80
CA HIS A 35 12.82 11.57 33.00
C HIS A 35 12.79 13.02 33.47
N ASN A 36 11.87 13.33 34.40
CA ASN A 36 11.76 14.66 34.96
C ASN A 36 12.91 14.92 35.95
N ASP A 37 13.95 15.58 35.48
CA ASP A 37 15.16 15.87 36.24
C ASP A 37 15.49 17.37 36.22
N ARG A 38 16.10 17.86 37.31
CA ARG A 38 16.57 19.24 37.46
C ARG A 38 18.08 19.34 37.54
N ASN A 39 18.77 18.24 37.87
CA ASN A 39 20.21 18.22 38.05
C ASN A 39 20.87 17.36 36.96
N PRO A 40 22.13 17.62 36.57
CA PRO A 40 22.82 16.74 35.65
C PRO A 40 23.03 15.32 36.22
N SER A 41 22.23 14.34 35.77
CA SER A 41 22.31 12.93 36.18
C SER A 41 22.78 11.99 35.08
N MET A 42 22.96 12.49 33.85
CA MET A 42 23.36 11.68 32.71
C MET A 42 24.80 11.98 32.30
N LYS A 43 25.63 10.94 32.23
CA LYS A 43 26.94 10.98 31.60
C LYS A 43 26.78 10.73 30.11
N ILE A 44 27.36 11.59 29.27
CA ILE A 44 27.31 11.53 27.81
C ILE A 44 28.73 11.74 27.25
N ASP A 45 29.24 10.71 26.57
CA ASP A 45 30.48 10.73 25.81
C ASP A 45 30.28 10.06 24.42
N LYS A 46 30.94 8.94 24.14
CA LYS A 46 30.63 8.04 23.03
C LYS A 46 29.32 7.29 23.26
N ARG A 47 28.98 7.01 24.53
CA ARG A 47 27.73 6.39 24.99
C ARG A 47 27.05 7.33 25.97
N PHE A 48 25.84 6.98 26.40
CA PHE A 48 25.20 7.64 27.54
C PHE A 48 24.82 6.66 28.63
N HIS A 49 24.83 7.15 29.85
CA HIS A 49 24.30 6.46 31.03
C HIS A 49 23.67 7.48 31.98
N CYS A 50 22.42 7.26 32.36
CA CYS A 50 21.72 8.04 33.37
C CYS A 50 21.73 7.30 34.71
N PHE A 51 22.37 7.90 35.72
CA PHE A 51 22.46 7.28 37.06
C PHE A 51 21.13 7.29 37.81
N ALA A 52 20.18 8.17 37.45
CA ALA A 52 18.89 8.27 38.12
C ALA A 52 17.84 7.30 37.55
N CYS A 53 17.67 7.25 36.23
CA CYS A 53 16.67 6.41 35.58
C CYS A 53 17.22 5.14 34.91
N GLN A 54 18.54 4.89 35.04
CA GLN A 54 19.24 3.71 34.50
C GLN A 54 19.15 3.57 32.97
N ALA A 55 18.76 4.63 32.25
CA ALA A 55 18.80 4.64 30.80
C ALA A 55 20.27 4.62 30.33
N ASP A 56 20.60 3.62 29.51
CA ASP A 56 21.93 3.41 28.94
C ASP A 56 21.82 3.14 27.43
N GLY A 57 22.88 3.45 26.69
CA GLY A 57 23.00 3.05 25.30
C GLY A 57 24.03 3.85 24.51
N ASP A 58 24.04 3.64 23.20
CA ASP A 58 24.85 4.43 22.26
C ASP A 58 24.06 5.60 21.64
N ALA A 59 24.63 6.28 20.65
CA ALA A 59 23.99 7.41 19.97
C ALA A 59 22.64 7.03 19.34
N VAL A 60 22.51 5.80 18.81
CA VAL A 60 21.27 5.32 18.19
C VAL A 60 20.21 5.07 19.25
N ASP A 61 20.58 4.44 20.37
CA ASP A 61 19.66 4.22 21.49
C ASP A 61 19.16 5.55 22.09
N PHE A 62 20.05 6.54 22.16
CA PHE A 62 19.72 7.88 22.64
C PHE A 62 18.66 8.54 21.77
N VAL A 63 18.87 8.57 20.45
CA VAL A 63 17.91 9.17 19.48
C VAL A 63 16.62 8.38 19.41
N SER A 64 16.70 7.05 19.47
CA SER A 64 15.54 6.16 19.55
C SER A 64 14.62 6.56 20.71
N ARG A 65 15.18 6.74 21.91
CA ARG A 65 14.43 7.17 23.10
C ARG A 65 13.96 8.62 23.02
N LEU A 66 14.81 9.52 22.51
CA LEU A 66 14.50 10.96 22.45
C LEU A 66 13.32 11.26 21.51
N PHE A 67 13.20 10.53 20.40
CA PHE A 67 12.18 10.76 19.37
C PHE A 67 11.10 9.66 19.31
N GLY A 68 11.17 8.62 20.14
CA GLY A 68 10.24 7.49 20.10
C GLY A 68 10.31 6.68 18.79
N LEU A 69 11.51 6.57 18.20
CA LEU A 69 11.73 5.89 16.92
C LEU A 69 12.24 4.46 17.13
N PRO A 70 11.93 3.51 16.24
CA PRO A 70 12.63 2.22 16.24
C PRO A 70 14.12 2.43 15.94
N SER A 71 15.01 1.55 16.41
CA SER A 71 16.47 1.71 16.30
C SER A 71 16.95 1.98 14.87
N LYS A 72 16.33 1.35 13.86
CA LYS A 72 16.65 1.62 12.44
C LYS A 72 16.25 3.03 12.02
N GLY A 73 15.08 3.50 12.45
CA GLY A 73 14.63 4.87 12.18
C GLY A 73 15.53 5.90 12.86
N ALA A 74 15.99 5.63 14.08
CA ALA A 74 16.96 6.46 14.79
C ALA A 74 18.32 6.52 14.08
N ALA A 75 18.83 5.39 13.56
CA ALA A 75 20.06 5.34 12.80
C ALA A 75 19.95 6.11 11.47
N THR A 76 18.84 5.96 10.73
CA THR A 76 18.59 6.75 9.51
C THR A 76 18.52 8.24 9.81
N LYS A 77 17.79 8.63 10.87
CA LYS A 77 17.70 10.03 11.31
C LYS A 77 19.08 10.63 11.61
N LEU A 78 19.91 9.89 12.35
CA LEU A 78 21.29 10.30 12.63
C LEU A 78 22.11 10.44 11.35
N ALA A 79 21.98 9.52 10.39
CA ALA A 79 22.69 9.62 9.13
C ALA A 79 22.26 10.85 8.32
N ASP A 80 20.96 11.14 8.27
CA ASP A 80 20.42 12.29 7.54
C ASP A 80 20.82 13.62 8.19
N ASP A 81 20.66 13.72 9.52
CA ASP A 81 20.94 14.94 10.28
C ASP A 81 22.44 15.30 10.28
N PHE A 82 23.33 14.29 10.22
CA PHE A 82 24.79 14.47 10.18
C PHE A 82 25.39 14.36 8.77
N GLY A 83 24.57 14.15 7.74
CA GLY A 83 25.03 14.02 6.35
C GLY A 83 25.95 12.82 6.09
N ILE A 84 25.74 11.70 6.78
CA ILE A 84 26.58 10.50 6.69
C ILE A 84 26.14 9.62 5.53
N CYS A 85 27.00 9.49 4.53
CA CYS A 85 26.77 8.57 3.42
C CYS A 85 26.94 7.11 3.89
N TYR A 86 25.93 6.29 3.63
CA TYR A 86 25.99 4.84 3.84
C TYR A 86 25.46 4.09 2.62
N ASP A 87 25.87 2.83 2.46
CA ASP A 87 25.51 2.05 1.29
C ASP A 87 24.05 1.55 1.41
N ILE A 88 23.14 2.24 0.72
CA ILE A 88 21.69 1.93 0.69
C ILE A 88 21.46 0.50 0.15
N ARG A 89 22.44 -0.09 -0.55
CA ARG A 89 22.37 -1.45 -1.11
C ARG A 89 22.44 -2.55 -0.05
N GLN A 90 22.93 -2.26 1.16
CA GLN A 90 22.85 -3.16 2.32
C GLN A 90 21.60 -2.93 3.16
N LYS A 91 20.44 -2.68 2.54
CA LYS A 91 19.17 -2.94 3.23
C LYS A 91 19.18 -4.43 3.61
N PRO A 92 19.12 -4.82 4.91
CA PRO A 92 18.26 -5.95 5.20
C PRO A 92 16.90 -5.44 4.76
N SER A 93 16.54 -5.80 3.54
CA SER A 93 15.17 -5.88 3.12
C SER A 93 14.55 -6.75 4.20
N VAL A 94 13.92 -6.11 5.20
CA VAL A 94 12.71 -6.67 5.76
C VAL A 94 11.80 -6.71 4.55
N ARG A 95 11.94 -7.79 3.76
CA ARG A 95 10.82 -8.25 2.95
C ARG A 95 9.74 -8.31 4.01
N PRO A 96 8.63 -7.56 3.88
CA PRO A 96 7.46 -7.94 4.65
C PRO A 96 7.40 -9.45 4.46
N LYS A 97 7.52 -10.24 5.54
CA LYS A 97 7.19 -11.65 5.43
C LYS A 97 5.77 -11.58 4.88
N ILE A 98 5.61 -11.90 3.60
CA ILE A 98 4.30 -11.96 2.95
C ILE A 98 3.64 -13.06 3.77
N ARG A 99 2.93 -12.67 4.82
CA ARG A 99 2.12 -13.59 5.58
C ARG A 99 1.20 -14.16 4.52
N GLU A 100 1.19 -15.48 4.38
CA GLU A 100 0.22 -16.10 3.49
C GLU A 100 -1.13 -15.50 3.82
N PRO A 101 -1.88 -15.00 2.81
CA PRO A 101 -3.15 -14.38 3.08
C PRO A 101 -4.02 -15.40 3.82
N THR A 102 -4.67 -14.96 4.90
CA THR A 102 -5.55 -15.85 5.66
C THR A 102 -6.65 -16.39 4.74
N PRO A 103 -7.29 -17.53 5.07
CA PRO A 103 -8.41 -18.05 4.29
C PRO A 103 -9.49 -16.99 4.00
N GLU A 104 -9.76 -16.11 4.98
CA GLU A 104 -10.69 -15.00 4.88
C GLU A 104 -10.21 -13.96 3.87
N GLN A 105 -8.93 -13.60 3.88
CA GLN A 105 -8.35 -12.66 2.91
C GLN A 105 -8.36 -13.23 1.50
N LYS A 106 -8.07 -14.53 1.33
CA LYS A 106 -8.17 -15.21 0.03
C LYS A 106 -9.61 -15.21 -0.48
N TYR A 107 -10.58 -15.39 0.42
CA TYR A 107 -12.00 -15.32 0.06
C TYR A 107 -12.40 -13.89 -0.35
N GLN A 108 -12.04 -12.88 0.44
CA GLN A 108 -12.29 -11.47 0.10
C GLN A 108 -11.68 -11.09 -1.25
N GLN A 109 -10.48 -11.60 -1.57
CA GLN A 109 -9.89 -11.38 -2.90
C GLN A 109 -10.73 -12.00 -4.02
N LYS A 110 -11.26 -13.21 -3.83
CA LYS A 110 -12.15 -13.86 -4.82
C LYS A 110 -13.48 -13.14 -4.97
N GLU A 111 -14.07 -12.69 -3.86
CA GLU A 111 -15.31 -11.92 -3.85
C GLU A 111 -15.13 -10.57 -4.56
N ASN A 112 -14.08 -9.82 -4.21
CA ASN A 112 -13.75 -8.54 -4.86
C ASN A 112 -13.46 -8.72 -6.35
N HIS A 113 -12.80 -9.81 -6.72
CA HIS A 113 -12.53 -10.14 -8.11
C HIS A 113 -13.83 -10.45 -8.88
N CYS A 114 -14.70 -11.30 -8.34
CA CYS A 114 -16.01 -11.60 -8.91
C CYS A 114 -16.82 -10.31 -9.14
N TYR A 115 -16.90 -9.47 -8.11
CA TYR A 115 -17.59 -8.18 -8.17
C TYR A 115 -17.02 -7.28 -9.27
N LYS A 116 -15.69 -7.17 -9.36
CA LYS A 116 -15.02 -6.32 -10.35
C LYS A 116 -15.37 -6.76 -11.77
N VAL A 117 -15.27 -8.06 -12.07
CA VAL A 117 -15.54 -8.57 -13.42
C VAL A 117 -16.99 -8.37 -13.82
N LEU A 118 -17.93 -8.66 -12.92
CA LEU A 118 -19.36 -8.46 -13.19
C LEU A 118 -19.67 -6.98 -13.42
N THR A 119 -19.06 -6.08 -12.64
CA THR A 119 -19.20 -4.64 -12.80
C THR A 119 -18.61 -4.16 -14.13
N ASP A 120 -17.40 -4.60 -14.47
CA ASP A 120 -16.74 -4.29 -15.74
C ASP A 120 -17.59 -4.74 -16.95
N TYR A 121 -18.15 -5.95 -16.89
CA TYR A 121 -19.04 -6.45 -17.93
C TYR A 121 -20.36 -5.67 -17.98
N PHE A 122 -20.96 -5.35 -16.84
CA PHE A 122 -22.19 -4.58 -16.78
C PHE A 122 -22.05 -3.19 -17.43
N HIS A 123 -20.95 -2.49 -17.15
CA HIS A 123 -20.64 -1.23 -17.80
C HIS A 123 -20.47 -1.40 -19.32
N LEU A 124 -19.80 -2.47 -19.74
CA LEU A 124 -19.64 -2.79 -21.16
C LEU A 124 -20.99 -3.05 -21.86
N LEU A 125 -21.90 -3.78 -21.22
CA LEU A 125 -23.25 -4.01 -21.76
C LEU A 125 -24.02 -2.69 -21.88
N ARG A 126 -23.91 -1.79 -20.90
CA ARG A 126 -24.53 -0.46 -20.96
C ARG A 126 -23.97 0.39 -22.10
N GLU A 127 -22.66 0.35 -22.32
CA GLU A 127 -22.03 1.02 -23.47
C GLU A 127 -22.54 0.45 -24.79
N TRP A 128 -22.60 -0.88 -24.94
CA TRP A 128 -23.12 -1.50 -26.15
C TRP A 128 -24.59 -1.19 -26.41
N LYS A 129 -25.40 -1.16 -25.34
CA LYS A 129 -26.82 -0.79 -25.43
C LYS A 129 -27.00 0.65 -25.93
N GLN A 130 -26.11 1.57 -25.56
CA GLN A 130 -26.17 2.96 -26.02
C GLN A 130 -25.60 3.14 -27.43
N GLN A 131 -24.47 2.51 -27.74
CA GLN A 131 -23.76 2.70 -29.01
C GLN A 131 -24.42 1.99 -30.19
N TYR A 132 -24.94 0.78 -29.96
CA TYR A 132 -25.49 -0.07 -31.01
C TYR A 132 -27.03 -0.12 -30.99
N ALA A 133 -27.67 0.87 -30.35
CA ALA A 133 -29.12 0.98 -30.37
C ALA A 133 -29.63 1.21 -31.82
N PRO A 134 -30.61 0.43 -32.30
CA PRO A 134 -31.19 0.64 -33.61
C PRO A 134 -31.86 2.02 -33.64
N LYS A 135 -31.58 2.80 -34.68
CA LYS A 135 -32.14 4.16 -34.83
C LYS A 135 -33.46 4.14 -35.61
N GLN A 136 -33.68 3.06 -36.36
CA GLN A 136 -34.89 2.85 -37.14
C GLN A 136 -35.52 1.49 -36.79
N PRO A 137 -36.87 1.38 -36.82
CA PRO A 137 -37.56 0.12 -36.51
C PRO A 137 -37.21 -1.05 -37.43
N GLU A 138 -36.82 -0.76 -38.68
CA GLU A 138 -36.51 -1.75 -39.71
C GLU A 138 -35.03 -2.19 -39.72
N GLU A 139 -34.19 -1.59 -38.87
CA GLU A 139 -32.75 -1.86 -38.80
C GLU A 139 -32.47 -3.19 -38.08
N GLU A 140 -31.61 -4.03 -38.65
CA GLU A 140 -31.21 -5.29 -38.03
C GLU A 140 -30.41 -5.02 -36.75
N TRP A 141 -30.79 -5.67 -35.65
CA TRP A 141 -30.16 -5.41 -34.36
C TRP A 141 -28.74 -5.95 -34.32
N HIS A 142 -27.80 -5.07 -33.96
CA HIS A 142 -26.41 -5.46 -33.83
C HIS A 142 -26.24 -6.58 -32.78
N PRO A 143 -25.42 -7.62 -33.01
CA PRO A 143 -25.26 -8.73 -32.08
C PRO A 143 -24.87 -8.32 -30.65
N LEU A 144 -24.03 -7.28 -30.50
CA LEU A 144 -23.65 -6.75 -29.18
C LEU A 144 -24.81 -6.04 -28.46
N PHE A 145 -25.74 -5.44 -29.21
CA PHE A 145 -26.95 -4.84 -28.67
C PHE A 145 -27.89 -5.93 -28.14
N VAL A 146 -28.07 -7.01 -28.91
CA VAL A 146 -28.85 -8.18 -28.48
C VAL A 146 -28.24 -8.83 -27.24
N GLU A 147 -26.92 -9.02 -27.21
CA GLU A 147 -26.19 -9.56 -26.06
C GLU A 147 -26.40 -8.69 -24.81
N ALA A 148 -26.29 -7.36 -24.96
CA ALA A 148 -26.55 -6.41 -23.89
C ALA A 148 -27.96 -6.57 -23.31
N LEU A 149 -28.99 -6.59 -24.16
CA LEU A 149 -30.37 -6.74 -23.70
C LEU A 149 -30.63 -8.08 -22.99
N GLN A 150 -30.04 -9.17 -23.46
CA GLN A 150 -30.25 -10.50 -22.89
C GLN A 150 -29.50 -10.70 -21.56
N ARG A 151 -28.35 -10.05 -21.38
CA ARG A 151 -27.46 -10.30 -20.24
C ARG A 151 -27.56 -9.25 -19.15
N GLU A 152 -28.01 -8.03 -19.43
CA GLU A 152 -28.00 -6.90 -18.49
C GLU A 152 -28.73 -7.24 -17.17
N SER A 153 -29.97 -7.74 -17.25
CA SER A 153 -30.77 -8.09 -16.07
C SER A 153 -30.18 -9.24 -15.24
N TYR A 154 -29.55 -10.21 -15.91
CA TYR A 154 -28.89 -11.32 -15.23
C TYR A 154 -27.67 -10.84 -14.46
N ILE A 155 -26.83 -10.00 -15.07
CA ILE A 155 -25.63 -9.46 -14.42
C ILE A 155 -26.00 -8.53 -13.27
N GLU A 156 -27.05 -7.71 -13.43
CA GLU A 156 -27.61 -6.88 -12.37
C GLU A 156 -28.05 -7.72 -11.16
N TYR A 157 -28.77 -8.83 -11.40
CA TYR A 157 -29.15 -9.77 -10.34
C TYR A 157 -27.93 -10.35 -9.59
N LEU A 158 -26.86 -10.74 -10.30
CA LEU A 158 -25.65 -11.24 -9.65
C LEU A 158 -24.95 -10.15 -8.81
N LEU A 159 -24.92 -8.91 -9.30
CA LEU A 159 -24.35 -7.77 -8.57
C LEU A 159 -25.17 -7.44 -7.31
N ASP A 160 -26.50 -7.50 -7.37
CA ASP A 160 -27.37 -7.27 -6.22
C ASP A 160 -27.11 -8.27 -5.11
N ILE A 161 -26.90 -9.55 -5.43
CA ILE A 161 -26.51 -10.57 -4.45
C ILE A 161 -25.14 -10.22 -3.81
N LEU A 162 -24.16 -9.78 -4.60
CA LEU A 162 -22.84 -9.39 -4.07
C LEU A 162 -22.89 -8.15 -3.19
N LEU A 163 -23.80 -7.21 -3.44
CA LEU A 163 -23.95 -5.98 -2.65
C LEU A 163 -24.78 -6.23 -1.39
N TYR A 164 -25.96 -6.83 -1.54
CA TYR A 164 -27.00 -6.87 -0.51
C TYR A 164 -27.30 -8.27 0.05
N GLY A 165 -26.76 -9.33 -0.55
CA GLY A 165 -26.96 -10.71 -0.09
C GLY A 165 -26.30 -11.00 1.27
N THR A 166 -26.72 -12.08 1.90
CA THR A 166 -26.08 -12.62 3.12
C THR A 166 -24.67 -13.14 2.82
N PRO A 167 -23.78 -13.23 3.81
CA PRO A 167 -22.44 -13.80 3.61
C PRO A 167 -22.44 -15.20 2.98
N GLU A 168 -23.45 -16.01 3.29
CA GLU A 168 -23.65 -17.35 2.75
C GLU A 168 -24.02 -17.32 1.27
N GLU A 169 -24.96 -16.44 0.88
CA GLU A 169 -25.37 -16.23 -0.51
C GLU A 169 -24.21 -15.71 -1.36
N LYS A 170 -23.45 -14.73 -0.84
CA LYS A 170 -22.24 -14.21 -1.53
C LYS A 170 -21.21 -15.31 -1.74
N LYS A 171 -20.97 -16.14 -0.72
CA LYS A 171 -20.04 -17.28 -0.81
C LYS A 171 -20.48 -18.30 -1.85
N ALA A 172 -21.76 -18.67 -1.84
CA ALA A 172 -22.34 -19.61 -2.80
C ALA A 172 -22.20 -19.06 -4.23
N LEU A 173 -22.57 -17.80 -4.45
CA LEU A 173 -22.46 -17.14 -5.74
C LEU A 173 -21.02 -17.11 -6.27
N VAL A 174 -20.05 -16.72 -5.44
CA VAL A 174 -18.63 -16.68 -5.83
C VAL A 174 -18.10 -18.08 -6.19
N ALA A 175 -18.61 -19.13 -5.55
CA ALA A 175 -18.26 -20.51 -5.88
C ALA A 175 -18.90 -20.98 -7.19
N GLU A 176 -20.19 -20.73 -7.38
CA GLU A 176 -20.99 -21.17 -8.53
C GLU A 176 -20.63 -20.41 -9.82
N GLN A 177 -20.50 -19.09 -9.73
CA GLN A 177 -20.27 -18.21 -10.88
C GLN A 177 -18.81 -18.14 -11.32
N ARG A 178 -17.90 -18.90 -10.68
CA ARG A 178 -16.46 -18.87 -10.99
C ARG A 178 -16.17 -19.11 -12.48
N LYS A 179 -16.88 -20.04 -13.12
CA LYS A 179 -16.69 -20.36 -14.54
C LYS A 179 -17.22 -19.26 -15.45
N GLU A 180 -18.37 -18.69 -15.12
CA GLU A 180 -18.96 -17.61 -15.89
C GLU A 180 -18.11 -16.34 -15.77
N VAL A 181 -17.64 -15.98 -14.58
CA VAL A 181 -16.69 -14.88 -14.36
C VAL A 181 -15.46 -15.02 -15.26
N MET A 182 -14.83 -16.19 -15.33
CA MET A 182 -13.67 -16.40 -16.23
C MET A 182 -14.01 -16.20 -17.72
N LYS A 183 -15.20 -16.61 -18.17
CA LYS A 183 -15.65 -16.37 -19.55
C LYS A 183 -15.89 -14.89 -19.81
N LEU A 184 -16.50 -14.18 -18.85
CA LEU A 184 -16.73 -12.75 -18.94
C LEU A 184 -15.42 -11.98 -18.99
N GLU A 185 -14.43 -12.36 -18.19
CA GLU A 185 -13.08 -11.77 -18.25
C GLU A 185 -12.45 -11.90 -19.63
N GLN A 186 -12.52 -13.10 -20.22
CA GLN A 186 -12.02 -13.32 -21.57
C GLN A 186 -12.78 -12.47 -22.59
N ARG A 187 -14.11 -12.41 -22.50
CA ARG A 187 -14.96 -11.61 -23.39
C ARG A 187 -14.65 -10.11 -23.30
N ILE A 188 -14.46 -9.59 -22.09
CA ILE A 188 -14.05 -8.20 -21.84
C ILE A 188 -12.66 -7.96 -22.43
N ALA A 189 -11.72 -8.89 -22.23
CA ALA A 189 -10.36 -8.77 -22.75
C ALA A 189 -10.31 -8.80 -24.28
N GLU A 190 -11.11 -9.65 -24.93
CA GLU A 190 -11.26 -9.70 -26.39
C GLU A 190 -11.81 -8.37 -26.93
N HIS A 191 -12.79 -7.78 -26.25
CA HIS A 191 -13.35 -6.50 -26.65
C HIS A 191 -12.36 -5.34 -26.41
N ARG A 192 -11.71 -5.27 -25.25
CA ARG A 192 -10.72 -4.23 -24.91
C ARG A 192 -9.40 -4.39 -25.69
N GLY A 193 -9.07 -5.61 -26.12
CA GLY A 193 -7.88 -5.95 -26.89
C GLY A 193 -8.06 -5.90 -28.42
N GLY A 194 -9.27 -5.59 -28.90
CA GLY A 194 -9.59 -5.54 -30.32
C GLY A 194 -10.10 -4.16 -30.75
N SER A 195 -9.20 -3.28 -31.20
CA SER A 195 -9.54 -2.17 -32.09
C SER A 195 -8.31 -1.73 -32.90
N PRO A 196 -8.15 -2.13 -34.16
CA PRO A 196 -7.58 -1.21 -35.13
C PRO A 196 -8.58 -0.07 -35.26
N LYS A 197 -8.11 1.13 -34.91
CA LYS A 197 -8.75 2.40 -35.21
C LYS A 197 -9.28 2.38 -36.65
N GLN A 198 -10.59 2.28 -36.85
CA GLN A 198 -11.20 2.91 -38.02
C GLN A 198 -11.43 4.37 -37.64
N PHE A 199 -10.38 5.16 -37.90
CA PHE A 199 -10.53 6.58 -38.15
C PHE A 199 -11.57 6.77 -39.25
N GLY A 200 -12.36 7.83 -39.09
CA GLY A 200 -13.48 8.15 -39.96
C GLY A 200 -13.10 8.19 -41.44
N ALA A 201 -14.01 7.66 -42.25
CA ALA A 201 -14.19 8.13 -43.61
C ALA A 201 -15.40 9.07 -43.58
N GLU A 202 -15.11 10.38 -43.51
CA GLU A 202 -16.02 11.42 -43.99
C GLU A 202 -15.94 11.53 -45.52
N PRO A 203 -16.92 12.20 -46.17
CA PRO A 203 -17.48 11.79 -47.45
C PRO A 203 -16.76 12.42 -48.66
N GLU A 204 -16.83 11.75 -49.81
CA GLU A 204 -16.55 12.36 -51.10
C GLU A 204 -17.85 12.49 -51.92
N ARG A 205 -18.25 13.76 -52.08
CA ARG A 205 -18.95 14.46 -53.18
C ARG A 205 -19.92 13.70 -54.08
#